data_AF-A0A7K1ZR57-F1
#
_entry.id   AF-A0A7K1ZR57-F1
#
_cell.length_a   1.000
_cell.length_b   1.000
_cell.length_c   1.000
_cell.angle_alpha   90.00
_cell.angle_beta   90.00
_cell.angle_gamma   90.00
#
_symmetry.space_group_name_H-M   'P 1'
#
loop_
_entity.id
_entity.type
_entity.pdbx_description
1 polymer ?
#
loop_
_entity_poly.entity_id
_entity_poly.type
_entity_poly.pdbx_seq_one_letter_code
_entity_poly.pdbx_strand_id
1 'polypeptide(L)'
;MRRLCCGLCESRNKSMKMSHSFSRRSFLKTTALAASTLVIPRGVLSVPSTVKVGAISYSFRQIPGSVEEILGYMQTLGLDTVELMGGPAEAYAGAPDPGPKPRHPESMTQEERSNYVAARTAAQQETQKWRRSAPMEKFAELGDMYRDGGVDVDILKLGSANWFEEDIDYAYRAAKAIG
;
A
#
# COMPACT_ATOMS: atom_id res chain seq x y z
N MET A 1 -51.92 -61.04 60.91
CA MET A 1 -52.47 -61.82 59.78
C MET A 1 -51.41 -61.96 58.70
N ARG A 2 -51.14 -63.21 58.25
CA ARG A 2 -50.58 -63.66 56.95
C ARG A 2 -49.17 -63.16 56.54
N ARG A 3 -48.17 -64.05 56.63
CA ARG A 3 -47.53 -64.87 55.56
C ARG A 3 -46.38 -64.12 54.84
N LEU A 4 -45.11 -64.50 55.06
CA LEU A 4 -44.34 -65.52 54.33
C LEU A 4 -44.06 -65.13 52.86
N CYS A 5 -42.81 -64.79 52.52
CA CYS A 5 -41.90 -65.73 51.83
C CYS A 5 -40.55 -65.09 51.44
N CYS A 6 -39.53 -65.90 51.68
CA CYS A 6 -38.12 -65.82 51.28
C CYS A 6 -37.94 -65.99 49.76
N GLY A 7 -36.79 -65.54 49.22
CA GLY A 7 -36.34 -65.91 47.87
C GLY A 7 -35.04 -65.21 47.44
N LEU A 8 -33.90 -65.84 47.73
CA LEU A 8 -32.58 -65.54 47.16
C LEU A 8 -32.59 -65.64 45.62
N CYS A 9 -31.79 -64.81 44.93
CA CYS A 9 -30.98 -65.28 43.79
C CYS A 9 -29.93 -64.25 43.31
N GLU A 10 -28.67 -64.66 43.39
CA GLU A 10 -27.55 -64.46 42.45
C GLU A 10 -27.25 -63.10 41.76
N SER A 11 -26.10 -62.55 42.15
CA SER A 11 -24.98 -62.07 41.31
C SER A 11 -25.18 -61.99 39.79
N ARG A 12 -24.82 -60.83 39.20
CA ARG A 12 -23.88 -60.77 38.07
C ARG A 12 -23.40 -59.35 37.75
N ASN A 13 -22.10 -59.16 37.93
CA ASN A 13 -21.29 -58.08 37.35
C ASN A 13 -21.54 -57.94 35.83
N LYS A 14 -21.96 -56.76 35.38
CA LYS A 14 -21.80 -56.37 33.96
C LYS A 14 -20.67 -55.35 33.86
N SER A 15 -19.48 -55.88 33.59
CA SER A 15 -18.37 -55.13 33.01
C SER A 15 -18.82 -54.58 31.64
N MET A 16 -18.89 -53.26 31.51
CA MET A 16 -19.03 -52.60 30.20
C MET A 16 -17.73 -52.78 29.43
N LYS A 17 -17.72 -53.76 28.51
CA LYS A 17 -16.66 -53.86 27.50
C LYS A 17 -16.89 -52.76 26.46
N MET A 18 -16.07 -51.71 26.51
CA MET A 18 -15.93 -50.77 25.40
C MET A 18 -15.01 -51.38 24.34
N SER A 19 -15.58 -52.02 23.32
CA SER A 19 -14.83 -52.38 22.12
C SER A 19 -14.70 -51.14 21.21
N HIS A 20 -13.56 -50.45 21.26
CA HIS A 20 -13.21 -49.46 20.23
C HIS A 20 -12.58 -50.19 19.04
N SER A 21 -13.38 -50.43 18.00
CA SER A 21 -12.85 -50.85 16.69
C SER A 21 -12.21 -49.64 16.02
N PHE A 22 -10.89 -49.60 15.94
CA PHE A 22 -10.17 -48.62 15.11
C PHE A 22 -10.35 -49.01 13.64
N SER A 23 -11.27 -48.33 12.96
CA SER A 23 -11.51 -48.51 11.53
C SER A 23 -10.55 -47.63 10.71
N ARG A 24 -10.10 -48.13 9.55
CA ARG A 24 -9.28 -47.38 8.58
C ARG A 24 -9.94 -46.07 8.12
N ARG A 25 -11.28 -45.97 8.23
CA ARG A 25 -12.04 -44.73 7.97
C ARG A 25 -11.82 -43.64 9.04
N SER A 26 -11.43 -44.01 10.26
CA SER A 26 -11.10 -43.05 11.32
C SER A 26 -9.80 -42.31 11.01
N PHE A 27 -8.83 -42.97 10.36
CA PHE A 27 -7.52 -42.39 10.04
C PHE A 27 -7.59 -41.39 8.87
N LEU A 28 -8.38 -41.69 7.84
CA LEU A 28 -8.59 -40.77 6.70
C LEU A 28 -9.42 -39.53 7.05
N LYS A 29 -10.29 -39.61 8.07
CA LYS A 29 -11.02 -38.44 8.57
C LYS A 29 -10.11 -37.46 9.32
N THR A 30 -9.07 -37.96 10.01
CA THR A 30 -8.16 -37.11 10.78
C THR A 30 -7.10 -36.43 9.89
N THR A 31 -6.73 -37.01 8.75
CA THR A 31 -5.73 -36.42 7.83
C THR A 31 -6.31 -35.40 6.84
N ALA A 32 -7.61 -35.47 6.51
CA ALA A 32 -8.23 -34.55 5.55
C ALA A 32 -8.43 -33.12 6.10
N LEU A 33 -8.52 -32.94 7.43
CA LEU A 33 -8.70 -31.61 8.03
C LEU A 33 -7.39 -30.83 8.23
N ALA A 34 -6.23 -31.49 8.11
CA ALA A 34 -4.93 -30.84 8.25
C ALA A 34 -4.36 -30.28 6.93
N ALA A 35 -4.97 -30.62 5.78
CA ALA A 35 -4.47 -30.24 4.45
C ALA A 35 -5.21 -29.05 3.81
N SER A 36 -6.29 -28.56 4.42
CA SER A 36 -7.17 -27.54 3.83
C SER A 36 -6.96 -26.12 4.35
N THR A 37 -5.89 -25.84 5.10
CA THR A 37 -5.65 -24.49 5.62
C THR A 37 -4.17 -24.15 5.71
N LEU A 38 -3.53 -24.00 4.56
CA LEU A 38 -2.40 -23.08 4.44
C LEU A 38 -2.30 -22.56 3.00
N VAL A 39 -3.34 -21.87 2.54
CA VAL A 39 -3.13 -20.84 1.52
C VAL A 39 -2.43 -19.70 2.27
N ILE A 40 -1.10 -19.74 2.29
CA ILE A 40 -0.32 -18.59 2.75
C ILE A 40 -0.54 -17.51 1.67
N PRO A 41 -1.19 -16.38 1.99
CA PRO A 41 -1.19 -15.25 1.06
C PRO A 41 0.27 -14.92 0.74
N ARG A 42 0.60 -14.75 -0.55
CA ARG A 42 1.90 -14.19 -0.96
C ARG A 42 2.04 -12.84 -0.23
N GLY A 43 2.84 -12.82 0.85
CA GLY A 43 2.99 -11.67 1.74
C GLY A 43 3.34 -12.01 3.21
N VAL A 44 3.05 -13.23 3.70
CA VAL A 44 3.21 -13.57 5.13
C VAL A 44 4.61 -14.07 5.52
N LEU A 45 5.63 -13.80 4.69
CA LEU A 45 7.04 -14.00 5.05
C LEU A 45 7.79 -12.67 4.93
N SER A 46 7.18 -11.58 5.36
CA SER A 46 7.97 -10.41 5.76
C SER A 46 8.51 -10.70 7.16
N VAL A 47 9.79 -11.05 7.25
CA VAL A 47 10.50 -10.95 8.52
C VAL A 47 10.48 -9.46 8.86
N PRO A 48 9.89 -9.02 9.99
CA PRO A 48 9.88 -7.61 10.33
C PRO A 48 11.34 -7.16 10.52
N SER A 49 11.91 -6.55 9.48
CA SER A 49 13.16 -5.85 9.59
C SER A 49 12.88 -4.57 10.36
N THR A 50 13.73 -4.25 11.34
CA THR A 50 13.70 -2.93 11.99
C THR A 50 13.92 -1.79 10.98
N VAL A 51 14.48 -2.12 9.81
CA VAL A 51 14.75 -1.19 8.72
C VAL A 51 13.54 -1.19 7.78
N LYS A 52 12.94 0.00 7.59
CA LYS A 52 11.98 0.24 6.52
C LYS A 52 12.70 0.33 5.18
N VAL A 53 12.18 -0.33 4.15
CA VAL A 53 12.75 -0.28 2.80
C VAL A 53 11.79 0.44 1.86
N GLY A 54 12.30 1.44 1.16
CA GLY A 54 11.51 2.26 0.27
C GLY A 54 12.15 2.52 -1.10
N ALA A 55 11.42 3.22 -1.96
CA ALA A 55 11.90 3.64 -3.27
C ALA A 55 11.46 5.06 -3.61
N ILE A 56 12.28 5.77 -4.39
CA ILE A 56 11.88 7.02 -5.03
C ILE A 56 10.91 6.73 -6.17
N SER A 57 9.81 7.47 -6.27
CA SER A 57 8.79 7.25 -7.30
C SER A 57 9.31 7.48 -8.73
N TYR A 58 10.44 8.18 -8.90
CA TYR A 58 11.16 8.32 -10.18
C TYR A 58 11.62 6.98 -10.79
N SER A 59 11.72 5.94 -9.97
CA SER A 59 12.03 4.58 -10.43
C SER A 59 10.99 4.06 -11.42
N PHE A 60 9.74 4.54 -11.30
CA PHE A 60 8.60 4.17 -12.15
C PHE A 60 8.38 5.11 -13.35
N ARG A 61 9.30 6.03 -13.66
CA ARG A 61 9.12 7.07 -14.71
C ARG A 61 8.84 6.55 -16.14
N GLN A 62 9.01 5.25 -16.40
CA GLN A 62 8.77 4.61 -17.71
C GLN A 62 7.39 3.94 -17.79
N ILE A 63 6.65 3.94 -16.69
CA ILE A 63 5.28 3.44 -16.61
C ILE A 63 4.37 4.59 -16.12
N PRO A 64 3.02 4.42 -16.21
CA PRO A 64 2.10 5.40 -15.67
C PRO A 64 2.43 5.79 -14.21
N GLY A 65 2.22 7.05 -13.86
CA GLY A 65 2.81 7.65 -12.66
C GLY A 65 1.83 8.47 -11.83
N SER A 66 0.53 8.12 -11.84
CA SER A 66 -0.42 8.69 -10.87
C SER A 66 -0.04 8.26 -9.44
N VAL A 67 -0.53 8.98 -8.44
CA VAL A 67 -0.21 8.66 -7.04
C VAL A 67 -0.77 7.29 -6.63
N GLU A 68 -1.91 6.89 -7.20
CA GLU A 68 -2.55 5.58 -7.00
C GLU A 68 -1.77 4.45 -7.68
N GLU A 69 -1.28 4.69 -8.90
CA GLU A 69 -0.46 3.73 -9.64
C GLU A 69 0.86 3.48 -8.93
N ILE A 70 1.53 4.55 -8.48
CA ILE A 70 2.75 4.46 -7.68
C ILE A 70 2.50 3.64 -6.42
N LEU A 71 1.44 3.93 -5.66
CA LEU A 71 1.08 3.16 -4.47
C LEU A 71 0.89 1.67 -4.78
N GLY A 72 0.19 1.35 -5.86
CA GLY A 72 0.01 -0.03 -6.32
C GLY A 72 1.34 -0.73 -6.66
N TYR A 73 2.30 -0.02 -7.24
CA TYR A 73 3.63 -0.57 -7.49
C TYR A 73 4.39 -0.83 -6.20
N MET A 74 4.34 0.09 -5.23
CA MET A 74 4.96 -0.08 -3.92
C MET A 74 4.41 -1.31 -3.19
N GLN A 75 3.09 -1.50 -3.20
CA GLN A 75 2.41 -2.66 -2.63
C GLN A 75 2.82 -3.96 -3.33
N THR A 76 2.89 -3.95 -4.67
CA THR A 76 3.30 -5.13 -5.45
C THR A 76 4.72 -5.56 -5.13
N LEU A 77 5.60 -4.58 -4.86
CA LEU A 77 7.01 -4.82 -4.51
C LEU A 77 7.22 -5.13 -3.02
N GLY A 78 6.21 -4.92 -2.17
CA GLY A 78 6.32 -5.08 -0.72
C GLY A 78 7.27 -4.05 -0.08
N LEU A 79 7.19 -2.79 -0.54
CA LEU A 79 7.97 -1.68 0.00
C LEU A 79 7.17 -0.95 1.09
N ASP A 80 7.86 -0.50 2.14
CA ASP A 80 7.25 0.12 3.32
C ASP A 80 7.09 1.64 3.16
N THR A 81 7.99 2.31 2.42
CA THR A 81 8.03 3.77 2.34
C THR A 81 8.36 4.30 0.95
N VAL A 82 8.00 5.55 0.67
CA VAL A 82 8.23 6.20 -0.62
C VAL A 82 8.91 7.56 -0.47
N GLU A 83 9.88 7.84 -1.35
CA GLU A 83 10.22 9.24 -1.70
C GLU A 83 9.32 9.66 -2.87
N LEU A 84 8.23 10.34 -2.56
CA LEU A 84 7.22 10.74 -3.53
C LEU A 84 7.65 12.03 -4.24
N MET A 85 7.82 11.95 -5.56
CA MET A 85 8.12 13.13 -6.37
C MET A 85 6.98 14.15 -6.36
N GLY A 86 7.36 15.43 -6.39
CA GLY A 86 6.42 16.55 -6.46
C GLY A 86 5.48 16.52 -7.66
N GLY A 87 5.90 16.01 -8.83
CA GLY A 87 5.04 16.00 -10.02
C GLY A 87 3.68 15.30 -9.80
N PRO A 88 3.67 14.00 -9.46
CA PRO A 88 2.44 13.29 -9.11
C PRO A 88 1.68 13.91 -7.92
N ALA A 89 2.39 14.32 -6.86
CA ALA A 89 1.76 14.90 -5.67
C ALA A 89 1.05 16.24 -5.96
N GLU A 90 1.70 17.13 -6.71
CA GLU A 90 1.14 18.41 -7.14
C GLU A 90 -0.02 18.20 -8.12
N ALA A 91 0.09 17.24 -9.04
CA ALA A 91 -1.00 16.89 -9.95
C ALA A 91 -2.24 16.37 -9.20
N TYR A 92 -2.06 15.51 -8.19
CA TYR A 92 -3.14 15.05 -7.32
C TYR A 92 -3.82 16.21 -6.58
N ALA A 93 -3.03 17.18 -6.11
CA ALA A 93 -3.53 18.39 -5.48
C ALA A 93 -4.17 19.40 -6.45
N GLY A 94 -4.19 19.12 -7.76
CA GLY A 94 -4.82 19.95 -8.78
C GLY A 94 -3.93 21.03 -9.37
N ALA A 95 -2.61 20.81 -9.40
CA ALA A 95 -1.68 21.70 -10.09
C ALA A 95 -1.95 21.73 -11.61
N PRO A 96 -1.70 22.87 -12.28
CA PRO A 96 -1.84 22.97 -13.72
C PRO A 96 -0.87 22.02 -14.45
N ASP A 97 -1.34 21.37 -15.52
CA ASP A 97 -0.52 20.53 -16.38
C ASP A 97 0.56 21.38 -17.07
N PRO A 98 1.86 21.10 -16.86
CA PRO A 98 2.93 21.88 -17.48
C PRO A 98 3.12 21.56 -18.98
N GLY A 99 2.25 20.72 -19.56
CA GLY A 99 2.21 20.38 -20.96
C GLY A 99 3.18 19.26 -21.34
N PRO A 100 3.08 18.76 -22.58
CA PRO A 100 3.85 17.61 -23.04
C PRO A 100 5.35 17.91 -23.09
N LYS A 101 6.16 16.91 -22.73
CA LYS A 101 7.60 16.95 -22.94
C LYS A 101 7.95 16.45 -24.35
N PRO A 102 8.88 17.09 -25.09
CA PRO A 102 9.32 16.60 -26.38
C PRO A 102 9.97 15.23 -26.25
N ARG A 103 9.61 14.30 -27.15
CA ARG A 103 10.23 12.96 -27.21
C ARG A 103 11.68 13.00 -27.68
N HIS A 104 11.98 13.91 -28.61
CA HIS A 104 13.30 14.10 -29.22
C HIS A 104 13.68 15.59 -29.19
N PRO A 105 14.10 16.14 -28.04
CA PRO A 105 14.49 17.56 -27.93
C PRO A 105 15.64 17.95 -28.88
N GLU A 106 16.47 16.98 -29.26
CA GLU A 106 17.59 17.10 -30.18
C GLU A 106 17.17 17.32 -31.63
N SER A 107 16.01 16.80 -32.03
CA SER A 107 15.51 16.91 -33.41
C SER A 107 14.73 18.20 -33.67
N MET A 108 14.50 19.02 -32.64
CA MET A 108 13.76 20.26 -32.75
C MET A 108 14.58 21.34 -33.47
N THR A 109 13.90 22.07 -34.36
CA THR A 109 14.44 23.31 -34.92
C THR A 109 14.66 24.35 -33.82
N GLN A 110 15.46 25.38 -34.12
CA GLN A 110 15.72 26.45 -33.16
C GLN A 110 14.44 27.22 -32.78
N GLU A 111 13.52 27.42 -33.73
CA GLU A 111 12.24 28.09 -33.48
C GLU A 111 11.32 27.25 -32.59
N GLU A 112 11.15 25.96 -32.89
CA GLU A 112 10.37 25.05 -32.04
C GLU A 112 10.93 24.98 -30.62
N ARG A 113 12.26 24.94 -30.49
CA ARG A 113 12.93 24.95 -29.18
C ARG A 113 12.63 26.24 -28.42
N SER A 114 12.68 27.39 -29.08
CA SER A 114 12.35 28.69 -28.48
C SER A 114 10.90 28.73 -28.00
N ASN A 115 9.96 28.28 -28.85
CA ASN A 115 8.54 28.23 -28.51
C ASN A 115 8.26 27.28 -27.33
N TYR A 116 8.92 26.12 -27.30
CA TYR A 116 8.83 25.19 -26.19
C TYR A 116 9.37 25.79 -24.89
N VAL A 117 10.54 26.43 -24.92
CA VAL A 117 11.10 27.10 -23.73
C VAL A 117 10.14 28.18 -23.21
N ALA A 118 9.60 29.02 -24.10
CA ALA A 118 8.63 30.04 -23.72
C ALA A 118 7.37 29.44 -23.08
N ALA A 119 6.81 28.38 -23.67
CA ALA A 119 5.65 27.68 -23.13
C ALA A 119 5.95 27.04 -21.75
N ARG A 120 7.14 26.43 -21.59
CA ARG A 120 7.56 25.84 -20.32
C ARG A 120 7.77 26.88 -19.23
N THR A 121 8.34 28.03 -19.56
CA THR A 121 8.50 29.14 -18.62
C THR A 121 7.13 29.69 -18.19
N ALA A 122 6.20 29.87 -19.13
CA ALA A 122 4.84 30.31 -18.79
C ALA A 122 4.12 29.29 -17.89
N ALA A 123 4.23 28.00 -18.20
CA ALA A 123 3.66 26.93 -17.38
C ALA A 123 4.25 26.91 -15.96
N GLN A 124 5.57 27.08 -15.83
CA GLN A 124 6.25 27.16 -14.52
C GLN A 124 5.74 28.34 -13.68
N GLN A 125 5.54 29.51 -14.30
CA GLN A 125 4.99 30.68 -13.61
C GLN A 125 3.56 30.43 -13.14
N GLU A 126 2.75 29.69 -13.91
CA GLU A 126 1.40 29.36 -13.51
C GLU A 126 1.36 28.37 -12.35
N THR A 127 2.20 27.32 -12.38
CA THR A 127 2.38 26.43 -11.23
C THR A 127 2.85 27.20 -10.00
N GLN A 128 3.76 28.16 -10.15
CA GLN A 128 4.24 28.99 -9.05
C GLN A 128 3.10 29.79 -8.40
N LYS A 129 2.24 30.42 -9.21
CA LYS A 129 1.06 31.13 -8.68
C LYS A 129 0.12 30.17 -7.95
N TRP A 130 -0.12 28.99 -8.52
CA TRP A 130 -0.97 27.96 -7.91
C TRP A 130 -0.44 27.53 -6.53
N ARG A 131 0.87 27.36 -6.35
CA ARG A 131 1.49 26.96 -5.05
C ARG A 131 1.15 27.90 -3.89
N ARG A 132 0.88 29.18 -4.17
CA ARG A 132 0.48 30.17 -3.16
C ARG A 132 -0.87 29.86 -2.53
N SER A 133 -1.76 29.21 -3.27
CA SER A 133 -3.11 28.85 -2.85
C SER A 133 -3.38 27.34 -2.94
N ALA A 134 -2.32 26.53 -3.01
CA ALA A 134 -2.46 25.08 -3.15
C ALA A 134 -3.23 24.49 -1.95
N PRO A 135 -4.17 23.56 -2.19
CA PRO A 135 -5.02 22.99 -1.14
C PRO A 135 -4.24 22.00 -0.29
N MET A 136 -3.86 22.38 0.93
CA MET A 136 -3.08 21.52 1.83
C MET A 136 -3.87 20.28 2.27
N GLU A 137 -5.20 20.37 2.27
CA GLU A 137 -6.11 19.26 2.53
C GLU A 137 -5.89 18.11 1.52
N LYS A 138 -5.55 18.42 0.26
CA LYS A 138 -5.23 17.38 -0.74
C LYS A 138 -3.91 16.68 -0.47
N PHE A 139 -2.94 17.36 0.14
CA PHE A 139 -1.71 16.71 0.58
C PHE A 139 -1.97 15.81 1.80
N ALA A 140 -2.83 16.23 2.72
CA ALA A 140 -3.26 15.38 3.84
C ALA A 140 -4.02 14.13 3.36
N GLU A 141 -4.99 14.30 2.45
CA GLU A 141 -5.71 13.18 1.81
C GLU A 141 -4.74 12.20 1.12
N LEU A 142 -3.71 12.72 0.45
CA LEU A 142 -2.68 11.90 -0.19
C LEU A 142 -1.84 11.12 0.82
N GLY A 143 -1.45 11.76 1.93
CA GLY A 143 -0.74 11.10 3.02
C GLY A 143 -1.56 9.98 3.66
N ASP A 144 -2.84 10.25 3.92
CA ASP A 144 -3.80 9.26 4.42
C ASP A 144 -3.95 8.09 3.42
N MET A 145 -4.10 8.37 2.11
CA MET A 145 -4.20 7.33 1.08
C MET A 145 -3.01 6.36 1.10
N TYR A 146 -1.79 6.89 1.22
CA TYR A 146 -0.57 6.08 1.24
C TYR A 146 -0.49 5.24 2.52
N ARG A 147 -0.73 5.86 3.68
CA ARG A 147 -0.74 5.19 4.98
C ARG A 147 -1.81 4.11 5.07
N ASP A 148 -3.01 4.36 4.58
CA ASP A 148 -4.09 3.37 4.47
C ASP A 148 -3.72 2.23 3.52
N GLY A 149 -2.90 2.53 2.50
CA GLY A 149 -2.30 1.57 1.59
C GLY A 149 -1.10 0.79 2.16
N GLY A 150 -0.70 1.05 3.40
CA GLY A 150 0.43 0.39 4.07
C GLY A 150 1.81 0.89 3.63
N VAL A 151 1.89 2.08 3.02
CA VAL A 151 3.15 2.70 2.58
C VAL A 151 3.25 4.09 3.16
N ASP A 152 4.33 4.43 3.86
CA ASP A 152 4.51 5.80 4.38
C ASP A 152 5.17 6.72 3.35
N VAL A 153 4.70 7.97 3.24
CA VAL A 153 5.40 9.02 2.47
C VAL A 153 6.49 9.63 3.34
N ASP A 154 7.63 8.94 3.47
CA ASP A 154 8.76 9.42 4.29
C ASP A 154 9.38 10.70 3.74
N ILE A 155 9.39 10.89 2.41
CA ILE A 155 9.96 12.08 1.77
C ILE A 155 9.02 12.56 0.67
N LEU A 156 8.60 13.83 0.76
CA LEU A 156 7.97 14.55 -0.34
C LEU A 156 9.02 15.38 -1.07
N LYS A 157 9.43 14.96 -2.27
CA LYS A 157 10.46 15.62 -3.07
C LYS A 157 9.89 16.80 -3.86
N LEU A 158 9.84 17.95 -3.20
CA LEU A 158 9.57 19.26 -3.79
C LEU A 158 10.88 20.06 -3.96
N GLY A 159 10.81 21.16 -4.69
CA GLY A 159 11.93 22.09 -4.83
C GLY A 159 12.59 22.12 -6.20
N SER A 160 13.16 23.27 -6.52
CA SER A 160 14.12 23.49 -7.60
C SER A 160 15.14 24.53 -7.14
N ALA A 161 16.32 24.55 -7.76
CA ALA A 161 17.39 25.50 -7.42
C ALA A 161 16.97 26.98 -7.57
N ASN A 162 15.89 27.24 -8.32
CA ASN A 162 15.40 28.59 -8.64
C ASN A 162 14.09 28.93 -7.91
N TRP A 163 13.74 28.23 -6.84
CA TRP A 163 12.54 28.54 -6.06
C TRP A 163 12.71 29.82 -5.23
N PHE A 164 11.63 30.60 -5.14
CA PHE A 164 11.58 31.76 -4.26
C PHE A 164 11.21 31.32 -2.84
N GLU A 165 11.36 32.23 -1.87
CA GLU A 165 11.07 31.97 -0.47
C GLU A 165 9.62 31.46 -0.26
N GLU A 166 8.65 32.02 -0.98
CA GLU A 166 7.25 31.60 -0.87
C GLU A 166 7.00 30.19 -1.41
N ASP A 167 7.80 29.76 -2.40
CA ASP A 167 7.76 28.38 -2.92
C ASP A 167 8.36 27.40 -1.89
N ILE A 168 9.38 27.83 -1.16
CA ILE A 168 9.98 27.05 -0.07
C ILE A 168 9.00 26.91 1.09
N ASP A 169 8.32 27.98 1.48
CA ASP A 169 7.25 27.94 2.50
C ASP A 169 6.12 26.99 2.09
N TYR A 170 5.75 27.00 0.81
CA TYR A 170 4.82 26.03 0.27
C TYR A 170 5.31 24.59 0.45
N ALA A 171 6.58 24.29 0.15
CA ALA A 171 7.13 22.94 0.35
C ALA A 171 6.99 22.48 1.80
N TYR A 172 7.30 23.34 2.76
CA TYR A 172 7.17 23.00 4.18
C TYR A 172 5.71 22.80 4.61
N ARG A 173 4.78 23.61 4.10
CA ARG A 173 3.34 23.41 4.37
C ARG A 173 2.84 22.09 3.78
N ALA A 174 3.21 21.78 2.54
CA ALA A 174 2.84 20.53 1.88
C ALA A 174 3.45 19.31 2.59
N ALA A 175 4.73 19.38 2.96
CA ALA A 175 5.41 18.34 3.73
C ALA A 175 4.76 18.15 5.11
N LYS A 176 4.38 19.22 5.79
CA LYS A 176 3.65 19.11 7.07
C LYS A 176 2.27 18.49 6.90
N ALA A 177 1.58 18.80 5.80
CA ALA A 177 0.23 18.32 5.55
C ALA A 177 0.20 16.83 5.19
N ILE A 178 1.18 16.35 4.41
CA ILE A 178 1.24 14.94 3.98
C ILE A 178 1.60 13.98 5.11
N GLY A 179 2.31 14.45 6.15
CA GLY A 179 2.70 13.67 7.32
C GLY A 179 4.18 13.32 7.36
#